data_AF-A0A432EHF2-F1
#
_entry.id   AF-A0A432EHF2-F1
#
_cell.length_a   1.000
_cell.length_b   1.000
_cell.length_c   1.000
_cell.angle_alpha   90.00
_cell.angle_beta   90.00
_cell.angle_gamma   90.00
#
_symmetry.space_group_name_H-M   'P 1'
#
loop_
_entity.id
_entity.type
_entity.pdbx_description
1 polymer ?
#
loop_
_entity_poly.entity_id
_entity_poly.type
_entity_poly.pdbx_seq_one_letter_code
_entity_poly.pdbx_strand_id
1 'polypeptide(L)' 'IKKINEALELIEQDEYGYCESCGVEIGVQRLEARPTATLCIDCKTLQEIREKQGR' A
#
# COMPACT_ATOMS: atom_id res chain seq x y z
N ILE A 1 -2.06 -4.63 -15.62
CA ILE A 1 -0.64 -4.39 -16.01
C ILE A 1 -0.11 -3.10 -15.37
N LYS A 2 -0.75 -1.93 -15.52
CA LYS A 2 -0.28 -0.65 -14.92
C LYS A 2 0.20 -0.75 -13.45
N LYS A 3 -0.60 -1.31 -12.54
CA LYS A 3 -0.23 -1.47 -11.12
C LYS A 3 0.95 -2.40 -10.84
N ILE A 4 1.24 -3.31 -11.76
CA ILE A 4 2.40 -4.20 -11.63
C ILE A 4 3.66 -3.42 -12.00
N ASN A 5 3.59 -2.59 -13.05
CA ASN A 5 4.70 -1.72 -13.44
C ASN A 5 5.02 -0.70 -12.33
N GLU A 6 4.00 -0.09 -11.73
CA GLU A 6 4.16 0.82 -10.57
C GLU A 6 4.84 0.10 -9.40
N ALA A 7 4.44 -1.15 -9.10
CA ALA A 7 5.08 -1.93 -8.04
C ALA A 7 6.54 -2.28 -8.35
N LEU A 8 6.89 -2.51 -9.62
CA LEU A 8 8.28 -2.73 -10.04
C LEU A 8 9.12 -1.47 -9.90
N GLU A 9 8.59 -0.29 -10.25
CA GLU A 9 9.27 0.99 -10.05
C GLU A 9 9.57 1.27 -8.58
N LEU A 10 8.64 0.93 -7.67
CA LEU A 10 8.87 1.04 -6.22
C LEU A 10 9.97 0.11 -5.72
N ILE A 11 10.14 -1.07 -6.34
CA ILE A 11 11.25 -1.96 -6.01
C ILE A 11 12.57 -1.35 -6.47
N GLU A 12 12.61 -0.76 -7.66
CA GLU A 12 13.81 -0.06 -8.16
C GLU A 12 14.19 1.16 -7.30
N GLN A 13 13.22 1.75 -6.61
CA GLN A 13 13.41 2.90 -5.71
C GLN A 13 13.68 2.50 -4.25
N ASP A 14 13.74 1.20 -3.93
CA ASP A 14 13.84 0.67 -2.55
C ASP A 14 12.67 1.12 -1.62
N GLU A 15 11.55 1.53 -2.20
CA GLU A 15 10.34 1.96 -1.47
C GLU A 15 9.29 0.85 -1.38
N TYR A 16 9.50 -0.27 -2.08
CA TYR A 16 8.58 -1.41 -2.05
C TYR A 16 8.49 -2.01 -0.65
N GLY A 17 7.25 -2.23 -0.21
CA GLY A 17 6.96 -2.78 1.10
C GLY A 17 6.86 -1.74 2.22
N TYR A 18 6.91 -0.44 1.90
CA TYR A 18 6.63 0.64 2.84
C TYR A 18 5.33 1.37 2.50
N CYS A 19 4.66 1.86 3.54
CA CYS A 19 3.41 2.60 3.40
C CYS A 19 3.66 4.00 2.85
N GLU A 20 3.07 4.35 1.70
CA GLU A 20 3.19 5.67 1.07
C GLU A 20 2.68 6.83 1.97
N SER A 21 1.80 6.53 2.93
CA SER A 21 1.18 7.56 3.79
C SER A 21 1.93 7.80 5.11
N CYS A 22 2.64 6.82 5.66
CA CYS A 22 3.26 6.94 6.97
C CYS A 22 4.68 6.39 7.07
N GLY A 23 5.21 5.80 5.99
CA GLY A 23 6.58 5.28 5.91
C GLY A 23 6.84 4.00 6.70
N VAL A 24 5.84 3.41 7.35
CA VAL A 24 6.01 2.14 8.09
C VAL A 24 5.99 0.95 7.15
N GLU A 25 6.61 -0.15 7.57
CA GLU A 25 6.62 -1.40 6.82
C GLU A 25 5.19 -1.97 6.65
N ILE A 26 4.90 -2.44 5.45
CA ILE A 26 3.69 -3.19 5.12
C ILE A 26 3.94 -4.65 5.47
N GLY A 27 3.11 -5.21 6.35
CA GLY A 27 3.29 -6.59 6.81
C GLY A 27 3.38 -7.60 5.65
N VAL A 28 4.34 -8.52 5.74
CA VAL A 28 4.66 -9.50 4.68
C VAL A 28 3.42 -10.26 4.21
N GLN A 29 2.59 -10.76 5.13
CA GLN A 29 1.35 -11.49 4.81
C GLN A 29 0.39 -10.67 3.92
N ARG A 30 0.39 -9.33 4.05
CA ARG A 30 -0.43 -8.44 3.22
C ARG A 30 0.16 -8.30 1.81
N LEU A 31 1.48 -8.21 1.68
CA LEU A 31 2.16 -8.18 0.39
C LEU A 31 2.05 -9.52 -0.33
N GLU A 32 2.10 -10.65 0.37
CA GLU A 32 1.86 -11.97 -0.21
C GLU A 32 0.42 -12.11 -0.74
N ALA A 33 -0.57 -11.65 0.03
CA ALA A 33 -1.96 -11.63 -0.42
C ALA A 33 -2.22 -10.62 -1.54
N ARG A 34 -1.50 -9.48 -1.53
CA ARG A 34 -1.64 -8.40 -2.51
C ARG A 34 -0.31 -7.66 -2.71
N PRO A 35 0.50 -8.09 -3.70
CA PRO A 35 1.82 -7.48 -3.97
C PRO A 35 1.78 -6.03 -4.48
N THR A 36 0.60 -5.54 -4.83
CA THR A 36 0.37 -4.16 -5.31
C THR A 36 -0.15 -3.23 -4.22
N ALA A 37 -0.05 -3.63 -2.95
CA ALA A 37 -0.48 -2.81 -1.83
C ALA A 37 0.57 -1.72 -1.51
N THR A 38 0.16 -0.46 -1.56
CA THR A 38 1.01 0.71 -1.25
C THR A 38 0.76 1.29 0.15
N LEU A 39 -0.25 0.78 0.87
CA LEU A 39 -0.64 1.25 2.20
C LEU A 39 -0.62 0.12 3.22
N CYS A 40 -0.20 0.44 4.45
CA CYS A 40 -0.37 -0.43 5.62
C CYS A 40 -1.86 -0.62 5.96
N ILE A 41 -2.15 -1.56 6.85
CA ILE A 41 -3.53 -1.89 7.24
C ILE A 41 -4.21 -0.65 7.85
N ASP A 42 -3.56 0.02 8.80
CA ASP A 42 -4.13 1.16 9.52
C ASP A 42 -4.46 2.32 8.59
N CYS A 43 -3.52 2.73 7.73
CA CYS A 43 -3.74 3.79 6.74
C CYS A 43 -4.86 3.42 5.77
N LYS A 44 -4.93 2.15 5.33
CA LYS A 44 -6.01 1.72 4.44
C LYS A 44 -7.36 1.71 5.14
N THR A 45 -7.44 1.27 6.39
CA THR A 45 -8.66 1.31 7.20
C THR A 45 -9.11 2.75 7.43
N LEU A 46 -8.20 3.66 7.77
CA LEU A 46 -8.49 5.08 7.91
C LEU A 46 -9.04 5.69 6.61
N GLN A 47 -8.46 5.34 5.47
CA GLN A 47 -8.95 5.78 4.17
C GLN A 47 -10.37 5.28 3.91
N GLU A 48 -10.66 4.00 4.16
CA GLU A 48 -12.01 3.43 3.99
C GLU A 48 -13.05 4.06 4.93
N ILE A 49 -12.66 4.42 6.16
CA ILE A 49 -13.53 5.15 7.09
C ILE A 49 -13.86 6.53 6.52
N ARG A 50 -12.85 7.27 6.02
CA ARG A 50 -13.05 8.59 5.41
C ARG A 50 -13.95 8.52 4.18
N GLU A 51 -13.74 7.53 3.31
CA GLU A 51 -14.57 7.28 2.13
C GLU A 51 -16.03 7.00 2.49
N LYS A 52 -16.28 6.29 3.60
CA LYS A 52 -17.64 5.99 4.08
C LYS A 52 -18.30 7.19 4.77
N GLN A 53 -17.55 8.04 5.46
CA GLN A 53 -18.07 9.24 6.13
C GLN A 53 -18.38 10.40 5.19
N GLY A 54 -17.69 10.47 4.04
CA GLY A 54 -17.92 11.47 3.00
C GLY A 54 -19.09 11.15 2.05
N ARG A 55 -19.91 10.14 2.36
CA ARG A 55 -21.06 9.70 1.56
C ARG A 55 -22.38 9.98 2.27
#